data_AF-A0A3B5B7C1-F1
#
_entry.id   AF-A0A3B5B7C1-F1
#
_cell.length_a   1.000
_cell.length_b   1.000
_cell.length_c   1.000
_cell.angle_alpha   90.00
_cell.angle_beta   90.00
_cell.angle_gamma   90.00
#
_symmetry.space_group_name_H-M   'P 1'
#
loop_
_entity.id
_entity.type
_entity.pdbx_description
1 polymer ?
#
loop_
_entity_poly.entity_id
_entity_poly.type
_entity_poly.pdbx_seq_one_letter_code
_entity_poly.pdbx_strand_id
1 'polypeptide(L)'
;MEKAAEVLLPPQPDKASSSLDPESSEGEASAARASASSFDPLEEFGRRLEDIISTYGSAVGVPDKQVGPPMRTLEFCTTCRLLPEVSLIMQSLNNLASPQQKLDDLVRKYAEMVRKSPPQKSSVLQQKLSVLLEERQQLQAERRSSAAARSKLETLCRELQSHYSVMREETLQRCREDEEKRTEITNHFQNMLTEIQTQIEQHSTRNDKLCRENTHLTNKLEGLMSQCERREENLEKIGKHRDLQHQLTEAKLQQANALLAEAEDKHKREKEYLLVQAAEWKLQAQTLREQETVMQAQLALYAQKFDEFQATLAKSNEIYVRFKKEMDNVGDKMKKMEKESNLWKTRFENCNKALTDMIEEVR
;
A
#
# COMPACT_ATOMS: atom_id res chain seq x y z
N MET A 1 -35.80 -5.28 23.09
CA MET A 1 -36.62 -5.65 21.93
C MET A 1 -36.10 -4.87 20.74
N GLU A 2 -35.73 -5.64 19.71
CA GLU A 2 -35.60 -5.32 18.29
C GLU A 2 -35.00 -3.96 17.88
N LYS A 3 -33.73 -4.01 17.43
CA LYS A 3 -33.30 -3.20 16.30
C LYS A 3 -32.34 -3.98 15.40
N ALA A 4 -32.92 -4.43 14.29
CA ALA A 4 -32.37 -4.58 12.94
C ALA A 4 -30.91 -5.06 12.79
N ALA A 5 -30.76 -6.32 12.38
CA ALA A 5 -29.60 -6.79 11.61
C ALA A 5 -30.04 -6.91 10.14
N GLU A 6 -29.93 -5.80 9.42
CA GLU A 6 -30.08 -5.76 7.96
C GLU A 6 -28.75 -6.22 7.35
N VAL A 7 -28.79 -7.39 6.71
CA VAL A 7 -27.65 -8.03 6.06
C VAL A 7 -27.26 -7.21 4.83
N LEU A 8 -26.19 -6.43 4.95
CA LEU A 8 -25.58 -5.72 3.82
C LEU A 8 -24.75 -6.72 3.00
N LEU A 9 -25.29 -7.14 1.87
CA LEU A 9 -24.57 -7.86 0.82
C LEU A 9 -23.49 -6.96 0.19
N PRO A 10 -22.27 -7.45 -0.10
CA PRO A 10 -21.26 -6.69 -0.82
C PRO A 10 -21.63 -6.55 -2.31
N PRO A 11 -21.31 -5.41 -2.96
CA PRO A 11 -21.63 -5.18 -4.36
C PRO A 11 -20.74 -6.02 -5.29
N GLN A 12 -21.36 -6.59 -6.32
CA GLN A 12 -20.69 -7.25 -7.45
C GLN A 12 -19.96 -6.21 -8.32
N PRO A 13 -18.80 -6.54 -8.91
CA PRO A 13 -18.11 -5.64 -9.83
C PRO A 13 -18.73 -5.75 -11.23
N ASP A 14 -19.51 -4.73 -11.60
CA ASP A 14 -20.05 -4.61 -12.95
C ASP A 14 -18.97 -4.23 -13.95
N LYS A 15 -18.92 -5.07 -15.00
CA LYS A 15 -18.20 -4.95 -16.26
C LYS A 15 -18.13 -3.51 -16.78
N ALA A 16 -16.90 -3.02 -16.92
CA ALA A 16 -16.60 -1.91 -17.81
C ALA A 16 -16.80 -2.37 -19.26
N SER A 17 -17.95 -2.03 -19.81
CA SER A 17 -18.27 -2.10 -21.23
C SER A 17 -17.54 -0.96 -21.94
N SER A 18 -16.50 -1.25 -22.72
CA SER A 18 -15.98 -0.28 -23.68
C SER A 18 -16.84 -0.34 -24.95
N SER A 19 -17.74 0.63 -25.07
CA SER A 19 -18.46 0.97 -26.29
C SER A 19 -17.46 1.48 -27.34
N LEU A 20 -17.35 0.76 -28.46
CA LEU A 20 -16.78 1.29 -29.69
C LEU A 20 -17.94 1.56 -30.64
N ASP A 21 -18.33 2.82 -30.75
CA ASP A 21 -19.16 3.28 -31.87
C ASP A 21 -18.32 3.34 -33.14
N PRO A 22 -18.89 2.96 -34.31
CA PRO A 22 -18.25 3.06 -35.60
C PRO A 22 -18.73 4.34 -36.29
N GLU A 23 -17.89 5.37 -36.39
CA GLU A 23 -18.16 6.48 -37.31
C GLU A 23 -16.94 6.87 -38.13
N SER A 24 -17.11 6.63 -39.44
CA SER A 24 -16.77 7.51 -40.56
C SER A 24 -15.32 7.98 -40.74
N SER A 25 -14.69 7.49 -41.81
CA SER A 25 -13.99 8.33 -42.80
C SER A 25 -13.32 7.42 -43.84
N GLU A 26 -14.11 6.82 -44.73
CA GLU A 26 -13.58 6.45 -46.04
C GLU A 26 -13.58 7.73 -46.88
N GLY A 27 -12.48 8.47 -46.76
CA GLY A 27 -12.15 9.55 -47.66
C GLY A 27 -11.90 8.97 -49.05
N GLU A 28 -12.73 9.39 -50.00
CA GLU A 28 -12.42 9.40 -51.42
C GLU A 28 -10.99 9.92 -51.66
N ALA A 29 -10.17 9.07 -52.25
CA ALA A 29 -9.09 9.49 -53.14
C ALA A 29 -9.16 8.63 -54.40
N SER A 30 -10.21 8.89 -55.18
CA SER A 30 -10.08 8.87 -56.63
C SER A 30 -9.04 9.92 -57.03
N ALA A 31 -8.35 9.64 -58.15
CA ALA A 31 -7.21 10.35 -58.72
C ALA A 31 -5.86 10.02 -58.03
N ALA A 32 -4.88 9.41 -58.67
CA ALA A 32 -4.58 9.44 -60.09
C ALA A 32 -4.15 8.04 -60.55
N ARG A 33 -5.06 7.37 -61.25
CA ARG A 33 -4.68 6.62 -62.45
C ARG A 33 -4.26 7.68 -63.47
N ALA A 34 -3.13 8.34 -63.20
CA ALA A 34 -2.36 8.96 -64.23
C ALA A 34 -1.93 7.78 -65.08
N SER A 35 -2.70 7.53 -66.14
CA SER A 35 -2.15 7.28 -67.44
C SER A 35 -1.10 8.35 -67.70
N ALA A 36 0.06 8.23 -67.03
CA ALA A 36 1.30 8.69 -67.55
C ALA A 36 1.35 7.99 -68.88
N SER A 37 1.05 8.78 -69.92
CA SER A 37 1.45 8.50 -71.29
C SER A 37 2.68 7.63 -71.21
N SER A 38 2.58 6.41 -71.74
CA SER A 38 3.72 5.52 -71.92
C SER A 38 4.71 6.26 -72.81
N PHE A 39 5.47 7.14 -72.20
CA PHE A 39 6.66 7.73 -72.76
C PHE A 39 7.66 6.62 -72.56
N ASP A 40 7.55 5.60 -73.41
CA ASP A 40 8.51 4.51 -73.44
C ASP A 40 9.79 5.13 -73.99
N PRO A 41 10.79 5.40 -73.15
CA PRO A 41 11.97 6.15 -73.56
C PRO A 41 12.78 5.34 -74.58
N LEU A 42 12.53 4.03 -74.66
CA LEU A 42 13.07 3.14 -75.67
C LEU A 42 12.37 3.33 -77.03
N GLU A 43 11.05 3.61 -77.03
CA GLU A 43 10.27 3.92 -78.23
C GLU A 43 10.59 5.33 -78.75
N GLU A 44 10.85 6.30 -77.86
CA GLU A 44 11.34 7.62 -78.24
C GLU A 44 12.79 7.58 -78.77
N PHE A 45 13.67 6.80 -78.13
CA PHE A 45 15.02 6.53 -78.65
C PHE A 45 14.96 5.92 -80.05
N GLY A 46 14.09 4.92 -80.26
CA GLY A 46 13.86 4.30 -81.56
C GLY A 46 13.44 5.30 -82.63
N ARG A 47 12.46 6.16 -82.32
CA ARG A 47 12.01 7.24 -83.24
C ARG A 47 13.12 8.23 -83.58
N ARG A 48 13.86 8.72 -82.59
CA ARG A 48 14.97 9.66 -82.81
C ARG A 48 16.13 9.05 -83.59
N LEU A 49 16.39 7.75 -83.41
CA LEU A 49 17.40 7.00 -84.15
C LEU A 49 16.98 6.84 -85.62
N GLU A 50 15.72 6.50 -85.87
CA GLU A 50 15.13 6.43 -87.21
C GLU A 50 15.20 7.79 -87.93
N ASP A 51 14.89 8.90 -87.24
CA ASP A 51 14.99 10.26 -87.79
C ASP A 51 16.44 10.63 -88.18
N ILE A 52 17.43 10.23 -87.38
CA ILE A 52 18.85 10.43 -87.70
C ILE A 52 19.23 9.59 -88.93
N ILE A 53 18.78 8.34 -89.01
CA ILE A 53 19.04 7.45 -90.16
C ILE A 53 18.37 8.00 -91.42
N SER A 54 17.13 8.47 -91.33
CA SER A 54 16.39 9.05 -92.46
C SER A 54 17.03 10.35 -92.97
N THR A 55 17.45 11.24 -92.06
CA THR A 55 18.02 12.55 -92.40
C THR A 55 19.45 12.47 -92.96
N TYR A 56 20.25 11.51 -92.48
CA TYR A 56 21.69 11.44 -92.78
C TYR A 56 22.11 10.15 -93.52
N GLY A 57 21.25 9.14 -93.62
CA GLY A 57 21.54 7.83 -94.24
C GLY A 57 21.55 7.84 -95.77
N SER A 58 20.92 8.83 -96.40
CA SER A 58 20.88 8.94 -97.87
C SER A 58 22.17 9.48 -98.50
N ALA A 59 23.17 9.90 -97.71
CA ALA A 59 24.44 10.47 -98.21
C ALA A 59 25.54 9.42 -98.48
N VAL A 60 25.27 8.12 -98.30
CA VAL A 60 26.22 7.03 -98.56
C VAL A 60 25.78 6.24 -99.80
N GLY A 61 25.53 6.93 -100.90
CA GLY A 61 25.54 6.32 -102.23
C GLY A 61 26.98 6.19 -102.70
N VAL A 62 27.68 5.14 -102.27
CA VAL A 62 28.95 4.71 -102.89
C VAL A 62 28.60 4.11 -104.25
N PRO A 63 28.98 4.71 -105.41
CA PRO A 63 29.09 3.90 -106.60
C PRO A 63 30.39 3.11 -106.45
N ASP A 64 30.24 1.79 -106.42
CA ASP A 64 31.33 0.82 -106.49
C ASP A 64 32.17 1.10 -107.76
N LYS A 65 33.27 1.83 -107.59
CA LYS A 65 34.34 1.98 -108.58
C LYS A 65 35.63 1.52 -107.95
N GLN A 66 36.06 0.37 -108.44
CA GLN A 66 37.34 -0.29 -108.26
C GLN A 66 38.48 0.65 -107.84
N VAL A 67 39.08 0.30 -106.70
CA VAL A 67 40.34 0.83 -106.20
C VAL A 67 41.45 0.58 -107.22
N GLY A 68 41.92 1.64 -107.86
CA GLY A 68 43.27 1.74 -108.43
C GLY A 68 44.16 2.58 -107.48
N PRO A 69 45.47 2.29 -107.37
CA PRO A 69 46.30 2.72 -106.25
C PRO A 69 46.66 4.22 -106.30
N PRO A 70 46.94 4.88 -105.15
CA PRO A 70 47.44 6.24 -105.15
C PRO A 70 48.98 6.29 -105.23
N MET A 71 49.46 7.46 -105.64
CA MET A 71 50.84 7.95 -105.68
C MET A 71 51.75 7.42 -106.79
N ARG A 72 51.72 8.15 -107.92
CA ARG A 72 52.97 8.52 -108.59
C ARG A 72 53.51 9.78 -107.92
N THR A 73 54.66 9.67 -107.27
CA THR A 73 55.62 10.77 -107.16
C THR A 73 55.88 11.28 -108.58
N LEU A 74 55.44 12.51 -108.81
CA LEU A 74 55.55 13.21 -110.08
C LEU A 74 56.96 13.77 -110.21
N GLU A 75 57.96 12.90 -110.42
CA GLU A 75 59.30 13.34 -110.85
C GLU A 75 59.31 13.58 -112.37
N PHE A 76 59.04 14.84 -112.67
CA PHE A 76 59.62 15.65 -113.72
C PHE A 76 60.79 15.01 -114.53
N CYS A 77 60.50 14.47 -115.72
CA CYS A 77 61.42 14.61 -116.86
C CYS A 77 60.70 15.04 -118.14
N THR A 78 59.97 16.16 -118.07
CA THR A 78 59.65 16.94 -119.26
C THR A 78 60.92 17.59 -119.84
N THR A 79 61.97 17.74 -119.02
CA THR A 79 63.28 18.29 -119.37
C THR A 79 64.06 17.41 -120.35
N CYS A 80 63.90 16.08 -120.28
CA CYS A 80 64.60 15.13 -121.17
C CYS A 80 64.21 15.29 -122.66
N ARG A 81 63.02 15.85 -122.97
CA ARG A 81 62.50 15.95 -124.34
C ARG A 81 62.88 17.25 -125.07
N LEU A 82 63.25 18.29 -124.32
CA LEU A 82 63.55 19.62 -124.86
C LEU A 82 65.05 19.84 -125.08
N LEU A 83 65.94 19.05 -124.48
CA LEU A 83 67.39 19.14 -124.67
C LEU A 83 67.88 18.98 -126.13
N PRO A 84 67.32 18.06 -126.95
CA PRO A 84 67.67 17.96 -128.36
C PRO A 84 67.21 19.20 -129.15
N GLU A 85 66.01 19.69 -128.86
CA GLU A 85 65.41 20.84 -129.55
C GLU A 85 66.11 22.15 -129.17
N VAL A 86 66.50 22.34 -127.90
CA VAL A 86 67.28 23.50 -127.44
C VAL A 86 68.66 23.53 -128.09
N SER A 87 69.30 22.36 -128.27
CA SER A 87 70.58 22.25 -128.99
C SER A 87 70.44 22.57 -130.48
N LEU A 88 69.35 22.12 -131.12
CA LEU A 88 69.04 22.41 -132.52
C LEU A 88 68.73 23.90 -132.73
N ILE A 89 68.08 24.55 -131.75
CA ILE A 89 67.81 25.99 -131.74
C ILE A 89 69.13 26.78 -131.62
N MET A 90 70.02 26.40 -130.71
CA MET A 90 71.34 27.04 -130.57
C MET A 90 72.20 26.94 -131.84
N GLN A 91 72.23 25.79 -132.52
CA GLN A 91 72.94 25.65 -133.81
C GLN A 91 72.36 26.55 -134.91
N SER A 92 71.03 26.65 -135.02
CA SER A 92 70.37 27.52 -136.01
C SER A 92 70.65 29.01 -135.79
N LEU A 93 70.83 29.42 -134.53
CA LEU A 93 71.12 30.81 -134.17
C LEU A 93 72.58 31.23 -134.43
N ASN A 94 73.51 30.29 -134.65
CA ASN A 94 74.93 30.61 -134.94
C ASN A 94 75.19 31.01 -136.40
N ASN A 95 74.29 30.67 -137.34
CA ASN A 95 74.42 30.99 -138.77
C ASN A 95 73.83 32.35 -139.17
N LEU A 96 73.29 33.12 -138.22
CA LEU A 96 72.63 34.40 -138.46
C LEU A 96 73.51 35.55 -137.96
N ALA A 97 73.87 36.47 -138.86
CA ALA A 97 74.83 37.54 -138.59
C ALA A 97 74.26 38.75 -137.82
N SER A 98 72.93 38.82 -137.60
CA SER A 98 72.27 39.94 -136.90
C SER A 98 71.63 39.50 -135.56
N PRO A 99 71.92 40.16 -134.42
CA PRO A 99 71.27 39.90 -133.13
C PRO A 99 69.75 40.06 -133.17
N GLN A 100 69.24 40.95 -134.03
CA GLN A 100 67.81 41.20 -134.19
C GLN A 100 67.10 39.99 -134.81
N GLN A 101 67.73 39.34 -135.80
CA GLN A 101 67.20 38.12 -136.43
C GLN A 101 67.18 36.92 -135.47
N LYS A 102 68.13 36.85 -134.53
CA LYS A 102 68.17 35.78 -133.51
C LYS A 102 67.04 35.89 -132.50
N LEU A 103 66.69 37.11 -132.09
CA LEU A 103 65.58 37.36 -131.16
C LEU A 103 64.23 37.06 -131.82
N ASP A 104 64.05 37.47 -133.07
CA ASP A 104 62.82 37.21 -133.81
C ASP A 104 62.59 35.71 -134.01
N ASP A 105 63.63 34.93 -134.31
CA ASP A 105 63.50 33.47 -134.43
C ASP A 105 63.25 32.76 -133.08
N LEU A 106 63.83 33.25 -131.98
CA LEU A 106 63.59 32.69 -130.64
C LEU A 106 62.15 32.98 -130.17
N VAL A 107 61.68 34.21 -130.33
CA VAL A 107 60.31 34.61 -130.01
C VAL A 107 59.32 33.85 -130.90
N ARG A 108 59.64 33.64 -132.19
CA ARG A 108 58.81 32.85 -133.10
C ARG A 108 58.76 31.38 -132.67
N LYS A 109 59.87 30.76 -132.29
CA LYS A 109 59.90 29.38 -131.77
C LYS A 109 59.22 29.23 -130.41
N TYR A 110 59.34 30.21 -129.51
CA TYR A 110 58.66 30.19 -128.20
C TYR A 110 57.15 30.39 -128.36
N ALA A 111 56.73 31.32 -129.24
CA ALA A 111 55.33 31.51 -129.61
C ALA A 111 54.76 30.28 -130.33
N GLU A 112 55.57 29.57 -131.13
CA GLU A 112 55.19 28.28 -131.71
C GLU A 112 55.07 27.18 -130.67
N MET A 113 55.92 27.09 -129.65
CA MET A 113 55.74 26.11 -128.56
C MET A 113 54.47 26.37 -127.75
N VAL A 114 54.15 27.64 -127.49
CA VAL A 114 52.91 28.03 -126.81
C VAL A 114 51.69 27.78 -127.71
N ARG A 115 51.75 28.05 -129.04
CA ARG A 115 50.68 27.69 -130.01
C ARG A 115 50.56 26.18 -130.25
N LYS A 116 51.66 25.42 -130.17
CA LYS A 116 51.70 23.95 -130.31
C LYS A 116 51.33 23.23 -129.01
N SER A 117 51.23 23.95 -127.89
CA SER A 117 50.46 23.47 -126.74
C SER A 117 48.97 23.74 -127.02
N PRO A 118 48.15 22.71 -127.27
CA PRO A 118 46.79 22.93 -127.76
C PRO A 118 45.92 23.60 -126.67
N PRO A 119 45.05 24.57 -127.02
CA PRO A 119 44.13 25.23 -126.08
C PRO A 119 43.22 24.24 -125.33
N GLN A 120 42.98 23.07 -125.93
CA GLN A 120 42.29 21.93 -125.30
C GLN A 120 42.95 21.42 -124.01
N LYS A 121 44.27 21.55 -123.82
CA LYS A 121 44.93 21.09 -122.58
C LYS A 121 44.69 22.04 -121.40
N SER A 122 44.59 23.34 -121.64
CA SER A 122 44.31 24.34 -120.59
C SER A 122 42.85 24.30 -120.14
N SER A 123 41.91 24.19 -121.09
CA SER A 123 40.48 24.09 -120.75
C SER A 123 40.15 22.80 -120.00
N VAL A 124 40.77 21.67 -120.36
CA VAL A 124 40.60 20.39 -119.66
C VAL A 124 41.17 20.45 -118.24
N LEU A 125 42.30 21.12 -118.01
CA LEU A 125 42.85 21.29 -116.65
C LEU A 125 42.00 22.23 -115.79
N GLN A 126 41.46 23.32 -116.37
CA GLN A 126 40.57 24.24 -115.67
C GLN A 126 39.24 23.58 -115.30
N GLN A 127 38.65 22.79 -116.21
CA GLN A 127 37.45 22.01 -115.94
C GLN A 127 37.70 20.90 -114.90
N LYS A 128 38.89 20.27 -114.92
CA LYS A 128 39.29 19.36 -113.84
C LYS A 128 39.40 20.05 -112.50
N LEU A 129 39.93 21.28 -112.44
CA LEU A 129 40.03 22.04 -111.21
C LEU A 129 38.66 22.46 -110.67
N SER A 130 37.71 22.84 -111.53
CA SER A 130 36.34 23.16 -111.09
C SER A 130 35.61 21.93 -110.56
N VAL A 131 35.72 20.78 -111.26
CA VAL A 131 35.16 19.50 -110.78
C VAL A 131 35.79 19.10 -109.44
N LEU A 132 37.11 19.20 -109.29
CA LEU A 132 37.78 18.91 -108.00
C LEU A 132 37.38 19.89 -106.88
N LEU A 133 37.09 21.16 -107.20
CA LEU A 133 36.62 22.14 -106.22
C LEU A 133 35.18 21.85 -105.78
N GLU A 134 34.30 21.48 -106.71
CA GLU A 134 32.94 21.02 -106.44
C GLU A 134 32.94 19.72 -105.64
N GLU A 135 33.77 18.74 -106.02
CA GLU A 135 33.99 17.50 -105.27
C GLU A 135 34.51 17.80 -103.85
N ARG A 136 35.45 18.74 -103.68
CA ARG A 136 35.93 19.14 -102.35
C ARG A 136 34.82 19.78 -101.52
N GLN A 137 33.99 20.64 -102.11
CA GLN A 137 32.86 21.26 -101.42
C GLN A 137 31.81 20.22 -101.03
N GLN A 138 31.52 19.28 -101.92
CA GLN A 138 30.62 18.15 -101.69
C GLN A 138 31.13 17.26 -100.55
N LEU A 139 32.39 16.82 -100.60
CA LEU A 139 33.04 16.05 -99.53
C LEU A 139 33.09 16.83 -98.21
N GLN A 140 33.25 18.15 -98.25
CA GLN A 140 33.22 19.00 -97.05
C GLN A 140 31.80 19.10 -96.48
N ALA A 141 30.77 19.19 -97.31
CA ALA A 141 29.37 19.17 -96.91
C ALA A 141 28.98 17.79 -96.33
N GLU A 142 29.41 16.70 -96.97
CA GLU A 142 29.24 15.33 -96.48
C GLU A 142 29.96 15.11 -95.15
N ARG A 143 31.19 15.63 -95.00
CA ARG A 143 31.92 15.56 -93.72
C ARG A 143 31.21 16.34 -92.61
N ARG A 144 30.68 17.53 -92.89
CA ARG A 144 29.88 18.33 -91.93
C ARG A 144 28.57 17.62 -91.57
N SER A 145 27.91 17.03 -92.57
CA SER A 145 26.67 16.24 -92.40
C SER A 145 26.91 14.99 -91.54
N SER A 146 27.96 14.22 -91.86
CA SER A 146 28.39 13.06 -91.08
C SER A 146 28.79 13.42 -89.65
N ALA A 147 29.50 14.54 -89.45
CA ALA A 147 29.83 15.04 -88.11
C ALA A 147 28.59 15.42 -87.29
N ALA A 148 27.59 16.04 -87.92
CA ALA A 148 26.31 16.35 -87.28
C ALA A 148 25.52 15.09 -86.89
N ALA A 149 25.49 14.09 -87.78
CA ALA A 149 24.88 12.78 -87.48
C ALA A 149 25.56 12.08 -86.30
N ARG A 150 26.90 12.08 -86.27
CA ARG A 150 27.69 11.52 -85.15
C ARG A 150 27.39 12.22 -83.83
N SER A 151 27.37 13.56 -83.83
CA SER A 151 27.05 14.35 -82.62
C SER A 151 25.64 14.05 -82.09
N LYS A 152 24.66 13.91 -82.99
CA LYS A 152 23.29 13.51 -82.61
C LYS A 152 23.23 12.09 -82.05
N LEU A 153 23.92 11.12 -82.67
CA LEU A 153 24.00 9.75 -82.16
C LEU A 153 24.72 9.66 -80.82
N GLU A 154 25.84 10.37 -80.64
CA GLU A 154 26.55 10.43 -79.37
C GLU A 154 25.67 11.00 -78.25
N THR A 155 24.88 12.03 -78.55
CA THR A 155 23.92 12.61 -77.61
C THR A 155 22.84 11.59 -77.25
N LEU A 156 22.26 10.93 -78.24
CA LEU A 156 21.24 9.90 -78.05
C LEU A 156 21.77 8.70 -77.22
N CYS A 157 23.01 8.27 -77.47
CA CYS A 157 23.66 7.22 -76.68
C CYS A 157 23.91 7.64 -75.22
N ARG A 158 24.30 8.90 -74.98
CA ARG A 158 24.46 9.44 -73.61
C ARG A 158 23.13 9.55 -72.89
N GLU A 159 22.08 10.02 -73.58
CA GLU A 159 20.71 10.09 -73.05
C GLU A 159 20.21 8.69 -72.67
N LEU A 160 20.39 7.70 -73.54
CA LEU A 160 20.02 6.31 -73.25
C LEU A 160 20.81 5.75 -72.07
N GLN A 161 22.12 5.99 -72.00
CA GLN A 161 22.96 5.53 -70.88
C GLN A 161 22.55 6.19 -69.56
N SER A 162 22.26 7.49 -69.57
CA SER A 162 21.74 8.25 -68.43
C SER A 162 20.40 7.67 -67.96
N HIS A 163 19.49 7.41 -68.89
CA HIS A 163 18.20 6.79 -68.60
C HIS A 163 18.36 5.39 -67.99
N TYR A 164 19.27 4.56 -68.51
CA TYR A 164 19.59 3.26 -67.91
C TYR A 164 20.18 3.38 -66.50
N SER A 165 21.01 4.40 -66.21
CA SER A 165 21.51 4.63 -64.85
C SER A 165 20.39 5.07 -63.90
N VAL A 166 19.53 5.99 -64.32
CA VAL A 166 18.38 6.47 -63.52
C VAL A 166 17.40 5.33 -63.25
N MET A 167 16.99 4.58 -64.27
CA MET A 167 16.11 3.42 -64.12
C MET A 167 16.68 2.37 -63.15
N ARG A 168 18.00 2.12 -63.22
CA ARG A 168 18.68 1.20 -62.30
C ARG A 168 18.65 1.74 -60.87
N GLU A 169 18.94 3.02 -60.69
CA GLU A 169 18.92 3.69 -59.38
C GLU A 169 17.51 3.73 -58.78
N GLU A 170 16.49 4.09 -59.55
CA GLU A 170 15.07 4.07 -59.15
C GLU A 170 14.58 2.67 -58.79
N THR A 171 15.01 1.64 -59.52
CA THR A 171 14.66 0.25 -59.19
C THR A 171 15.30 -0.17 -57.87
N LEU A 172 16.57 0.20 -57.67
CA LEU A 172 17.29 -0.10 -56.43
C LEU A 172 16.75 0.69 -55.24
N GLN A 173 16.35 1.93 -55.46
CA GLN A 173 15.73 2.80 -54.48
C GLN A 173 14.34 2.28 -54.08
N ARG A 174 13.50 1.89 -55.04
CA ARG A 174 12.22 1.21 -54.76
C ARG A 174 12.40 -0.06 -53.93
N CYS A 175 13.39 -0.89 -54.27
CA CYS A 175 13.71 -2.07 -53.47
C CYS A 175 14.10 -1.72 -52.02
N ARG A 176 14.84 -0.62 -51.82
CA ARG A 176 15.21 -0.14 -50.46
C ARG A 176 13.99 0.34 -49.69
N GLU A 177 13.13 1.15 -50.30
CA GLU A 177 11.93 1.69 -49.66
C GLU A 177 10.94 0.58 -49.28
N ASP A 178 10.75 -0.41 -50.14
CA ASP A 178 9.88 -1.56 -49.85
C ASP A 178 10.46 -2.43 -48.72
N GLU A 179 11.78 -2.62 -48.70
CA GLU A 179 12.46 -3.32 -47.60
C GLU A 179 12.39 -2.53 -46.30
N GLU A 180 12.53 -1.20 -46.34
CA GLU A 180 12.38 -0.32 -45.18
C GLU A 180 10.96 -0.40 -44.60
N LYS A 181 9.92 -0.25 -45.43
CA LYS A 181 8.52 -0.44 -45.01
C LYS A 181 8.29 -1.82 -44.39
N ARG A 182 8.86 -2.87 -44.98
CA ARG A 182 8.78 -4.24 -44.44
C ARG A 182 9.40 -4.32 -43.04
N THR A 183 10.56 -3.69 -42.85
CA THR A 183 11.22 -3.65 -41.53
C THR A 183 10.49 -2.78 -40.52
N GLU A 184 9.94 -1.63 -40.92
CA GLU A 184 9.12 -0.76 -40.06
C GLU A 184 7.88 -1.47 -39.55
N ILE A 185 7.13 -2.13 -40.44
CA ILE A 185 5.95 -2.92 -40.07
C ILE A 185 6.34 -4.06 -39.12
N THR A 186 7.42 -4.77 -39.43
CA THR A 186 7.92 -5.88 -38.58
C THR A 186 8.31 -5.36 -37.20
N ASN A 187 9.04 -4.25 -37.12
CA ASN A 187 9.44 -3.61 -35.87
C ASN A 187 8.23 -3.10 -35.09
N HIS A 188 7.23 -2.53 -35.76
CA HIS A 188 6.00 -2.08 -35.11
C HIS A 188 5.25 -3.24 -34.44
N PHE A 189 5.07 -4.36 -35.14
CA PHE A 189 4.44 -5.55 -34.55
C PHE A 189 5.27 -6.15 -33.42
N GLN A 190 6.60 -6.21 -33.59
CA GLN A 190 7.49 -6.71 -32.55
C GLN A 190 7.42 -5.83 -31.31
N ASN A 191 7.44 -4.51 -31.46
CA ASN A 191 7.32 -3.54 -30.37
C ASN A 191 5.96 -3.67 -29.66
N MET A 192 4.86 -3.76 -30.42
CA MET A 192 3.52 -3.95 -29.86
C MET A 192 3.41 -5.26 -29.07
N LEU A 193 3.97 -6.36 -29.59
CA LEU A 193 4.04 -7.63 -28.88
C LEU A 193 4.85 -7.51 -27.59
N THR A 194 6.00 -6.84 -27.62
CA THR A 194 6.80 -6.62 -26.41
C THR A 194 6.06 -5.74 -25.40
N GLU A 195 5.34 -4.71 -25.85
CA GLU A 195 4.56 -3.85 -24.98
C GLU A 195 3.44 -4.63 -24.28
N ILE A 196 2.69 -5.44 -25.04
CA ILE A 196 1.65 -6.33 -24.48
C ILE A 196 2.26 -7.30 -23.46
N GLN A 197 3.41 -7.92 -23.77
CA GLN A 197 4.12 -8.79 -22.83
C GLN A 197 4.50 -8.05 -21.55
N THR A 198 5.08 -6.84 -21.66
CA THR A 198 5.44 -6.04 -20.48
C THR A 198 4.21 -5.64 -19.66
N GLN A 199 3.08 -5.33 -20.30
CA GLN A 199 1.83 -5.03 -19.59
C GLN A 199 1.30 -6.24 -18.82
N ILE A 200 1.35 -7.44 -19.40
CA ILE A 200 0.98 -8.70 -18.73
C ILE A 200 1.87 -8.94 -17.52
N GLU A 201 3.20 -8.81 -17.67
CA GLU A 201 4.15 -8.98 -16.56
C GLU A 201 3.95 -7.93 -15.47
N GLN A 202 3.72 -6.66 -15.83
CA GLN A 202 3.41 -5.61 -14.87
C GLN A 202 2.10 -5.87 -14.13
N HIS A 203 1.07 -6.39 -14.82
CA HIS A 203 -0.19 -6.73 -14.17
C HIS A 203 -0.04 -7.94 -13.25
N SER A 204 0.67 -8.98 -13.69
CA SER A 204 1.00 -10.15 -12.86
C SER A 204 1.78 -9.76 -11.61
N THR A 205 2.83 -8.94 -11.74
CA THR A 205 3.63 -8.48 -10.61
C THR A 205 2.84 -7.57 -9.65
N ARG A 206 1.93 -6.72 -10.14
CA ARG A 206 0.99 -5.97 -9.28
C ARG A 206 0.02 -6.91 -8.55
N ASN A 207 -0.52 -7.90 -9.23
CA ASN A 207 -1.41 -8.89 -8.64
C ASN A 207 -0.70 -9.69 -7.53
N ASP A 208 0.51 -10.18 -7.78
CA ASP A 208 1.35 -10.86 -6.78
C ASP A 208 1.59 -10.00 -5.54
N LYS A 209 1.86 -8.69 -5.72
CA LYS A 209 2.02 -7.75 -4.60
C LYS A 209 0.73 -7.65 -3.78
N LEU A 210 -0.42 -7.48 -4.43
CA LEU A 210 -1.72 -7.42 -3.75
C LEU A 210 -2.03 -8.73 -3.01
N CYS A 211 -1.71 -9.89 -3.58
CA CYS A 211 -1.86 -11.17 -2.89
C CYS A 211 -0.98 -11.27 -1.64
N ARG A 212 0.28 -10.81 -1.70
CA ARG A 212 1.18 -10.77 -0.54
C ARG A 212 0.69 -9.81 0.53
N GLU A 213 0.22 -8.62 0.14
CA GLU A 213 -0.34 -7.63 1.06
C GLU A 213 -1.61 -8.15 1.73
N ASN A 214 -2.54 -8.75 0.98
CA ASN A 214 -3.72 -9.39 1.55
C ASN A 214 -3.34 -10.50 2.53
N THR A 215 -2.39 -11.36 2.17
CA THR A 215 -1.90 -12.41 3.07
C THR A 215 -1.30 -11.82 4.35
N HIS A 216 -0.50 -10.75 4.23
CA HIS A 216 0.08 -10.06 5.38
C HIS A 216 -1.00 -9.43 6.27
N LEU A 217 -2.02 -8.80 5.69
CA LEU A 217 -3.15 -8.23 6.43
C LEU A 217 -3.97 -9.31 7.13
N THR A 218 -4.27 -10.42 6.45
CA THR A 218 -4.95 -11.58 7.05
C THR A 218 -4.16 -12.11 8.26
N ASN A 219 -2.85 -12.34 8.11
CA ASN A 219 -2.00 -12.79 9.21
C ASN A 219 -1.97 -11.79 10.38
N LYS A 220 -1.99 -10.48 10.07
CA LYS A 220 -2.03 -9.43 11.09
C LYS A 220 -3.35 -9.44 11.86
N LEU A 221 -4.47 -9.61 11.16
CA LEU A 221 -5.80 -9.73 11.76
C LEU A 221 -5.89 -10.99 12.62
N GLU A 222 -5.42 -12.13 12.11
CA GLU A 222 -5.35 -13.38 12.87
C GLU A 222 -4.53 -13.23 14.15
N GLY A 223 -3.36 -12.60 14.06
CA GLY A 223 -2.54 -12.31 15.25
C GLY A 223 -3.21 -11.38 16.27
N LEU A 224 -4.02 -10.42 15.82
CA LEU A 224 -4.82 -9.56 16.71
C LEU A 224 -5.96 -10.34 17.36
N MET A 225 -6.66 -11.21 16.62
CA MET A 225 -7.71 -12.07 17.17
C MET A 225 -7.15 -13.00 18.25
N SER A 226 -6.06 -13.71 17.97
CA SER A 226 -5.42 -14.58 18.97
C SER A 226 -4.92 -13.82 20.19
N GLN A 227 -4.55 -12.55 20.04
CA GLN A 227 -4.19 -11.70 21.18
C GLN A 227 -5.42 -11.34 22.03
N CYS A 228 -6.56 -11.04 21.41
CA CYS A 228 -7.82 -10.78 22.10
C CYS A 228 -8.29 -12.01 22.87
N GLU A 229 -8.31 -13.18 22.23
CA GLU A 229 -8.66 -14.46 22.86
C GLU A 229 -7.80 -14.71 24.11
N ARG A 230 -6.47 -14.51 23.99
CA ARG A 230 -5.55 -14.67 25.14
C ARG A 230 -5.81 -13.67 26.26
N ARG A 231 -6.21 -12.43 25.93
CA ARG A 231 -6.59 -11.43 26.95
C ARG A 231 -7.89 -11.81 27.64
N GLU A 232 -8.87 -12.31 26.91
CA GLU A 232 -10.15 -12.78 27.45
C GLU A 232 -9.94 -13.96 28.41
N GLU A 233 -9.17 -14.97 28.02
CA GLU A 233 -8.81 -16.09 28.90
C GLU A 233 -8.11 -15.63 30.18
N ASN A 234 -7.21 -14.64 30.08
CA ASN A 234 -6.51 -14.10 31.24
C ASN A 234 -7.47 -13.32 32.16
N LEU A 235 -8.38 -12.53 31.60
CA LEU A 235 -9.41 -11.83 32.36
C LEU A 235 -10.36 -12.81 33.06
N GLU A 236 -10.73 -13.91 32.40
CA GLU A 236 -11.56 -14.97 33.01
C GLU A 236 -10.84 -15.61 34.20
N LYS A 237 -9.54 -15.90 34.09
CA LYS A 237 -8.72 -16.41 35.20
C LYS A 237 -8.65 -15.42 36.37
N ILE A 238 -8.46 -14.13 36.08
CA ILE A 238 -8.46 -13.07 37.11
C ILE A 238 -9.83 -12.96 37.77
N GLY A 239 -10.91 -13.06 36.99
CA GLY A 239 -12.29 -13.10 37.49
C GLY A 239 -12.49 -14.23 38.48
N LYS A 240 -12.17 -15.47 38.09
CA LYS A 240 -12.24 -16.66 38.97
C LYS A 240 -11.42 -16.49 40.24
N HIS A 241 -10.21 -15.92 40.15
CA HIS A 241 -9.39 -15.65 41.33
C HIS A 241 -10.04 -14.65 42.30
N ARG A 242 -10.60 -13.55 41.77
CA ARG A 242 -11.30 -12.54 42.56
C ARG A 242 -12.56 -13.10 43.21
N ASP A 243 -13.34 -13.90 42.50
CA ASP A 243 -14.56 -14.51 43.04
C ASP A 243 -14.23 -15.47 44.19
N LEU A 244 -13.22 -16.32 44.03
CA LEU A 244 -12.75 -17.20 45.10
C LEU A 244 -12.23 -16.41 46.31
N GLN A 245 -11.49 -15.32 46.08
CA GLN A 245 -11.02 -14.44 47.15
C GLN A 245 -12.20 -13.78 47.88
N HIS A 246 -13.20 -13.30 47.14
CA HIS A 246 -14.40 -12.70 47.71
C HIS A 246 -15.20 -13.72 48.55
N GLN A 247 -15.43 -14.92 48.02
CA GLN A 247 -16.09 -16.01 48.75
C GLN A 247 -15.33 -16.38 50.03
N LEU A 248 -14.01 -16.42 49.99
CA LEU A 248 -13.19 -16.68 51.18
C LEU A 248 -13.35 -15.58 52.24
N THR A 249 -13.34 -14.31 51.82
CA THR A 249 -13.54 -13.19 52.76
C THR A 249 -14.95 -13.16 53.34
N GLU A 250 -15.96 -13.45 52.53
CA GLU A 250 -17.36 -13.53 52.93
C GLU A 250 -17.58 -14.66 53.94
N ALA A 251 -17.03 -15.85 53.67
CA ALA A 251 -17.10 -16.98 54.59
C ALA A 251 -16.41 -16.70 55.94
N LYS A 252 -15.25 -16.02 55.93
CA LYS A 252 -14.57 -15.60 57.17
C LYS A 252 -15.38 -14.57 57.96
N LEU A 253 -16.02 -13.63 57.27
CA LEU A 253 -16.90 -12.64 57.89
C LEU A 253 -18.11 -13.33 58.53
N GLN A 254 -18.76 -14.25 57.80
CA GLN A 254 -19.88 -15.03 58.32
C GLN A 254 -19.51 -15.87 59.53
N GLN A 255 -18.33 -16.51 59.51
CA GLN A 255 -17.81 -17.26 60.65
C GLN A 255 -17.60 -16.35 61.88
N ALA A 256 -16.98 -15.18 61.70
CA ALA A 256 -16.75 -14.23 62.78
C ALA A 256 -18.07 -13.71 63.38
N ASN A 257 -19.05 -13.39 62.53
CA ASN A 257 -20.38 -12.95 62.97
C ASN A 257 -21.12 -14.06 63.75
N ALA A 258 -21.02 -15.31 63.33
CA ALA A 258 -21.63 -16.44 64.03
C ALA A 258 -21.02 -16.64 65.43
N LEU A 259 -19.68 -16.56 65.56
CA LEU A 259 -19.00 -16.64 66.85
C LEU A 259 -19.37 -15.46 67.77
N LEU A 260 -19.47 -14.25 67.21
CA LEU A 260 -19.92 -13.07 67.95
C LEU A 260 -21.35 -13.26 68.49
N ALA A 261 -22.28 -13.70 67.64
CA ALA A 261 -23.67 -13.95 68.03
C ALA A 261 -23.77 -15.04 69.11
N GLU A 262 -23.00 -16.13 69.00
CA GLU A 262 -22.96 -17.18 70.02
C GLU A 262 -22.44 -16.64 71.36
N ALA A 263 -21.39 -15.81 71.34
CA ALA A 263 -20.83 -15.18 72.53
C ALA A 263 -21.81 -14.19 73.18
N GLU A 264 -22.49 -13.36 72.37
CA GLU A 264 -23.53 -12.45 72.85
C GLU A 264 -24.69 -13.21 73.51
N ASP A 265 -25.12 -14.30 72.89
CA ASP A 265 -26.21 -15.12 73.43
C ASP A 265 -25.80 -15.88 74.70
N LYS A 266 -24.56 -16.34 74.82
CA LYS A 266 -24.02 -16.90 76.07
C LYS A 266 -24.01 -15.84 77.17
N HIS A 267 -23.47 -14.66 76.87
CA HIS A 267 -23.42 -13.56 77.83
C HIS A 267 -24.82 -13.11 78.27
N LYS A 268 -25.80 -13.05 77.35
CA LYS A 268 -27.21 -12.77 77.70
C LYS A 268 -27.76 -13.80 78.69
N ARG A 269 -27.58 -15.10 78.41
CA ARG A 269 -28.04 -16.19 79.31
C ARG A 269 -27.39 -16.13 80.68
N GLU A 270 -26.07 -15.91 80.74
CA GLU A 270 -25.34 -15.77 82.01
C GLU A 270 -25.82 -14.56 82.81
N LYS A 271 -26.02 -13.42 82.14
CA LYS A 271 -26.54 -12.20 82.76
C LYS A 271 -27.95 -12.43 83.32
N GLU A 272 -28.84 -13.06 82.57
CA GLU A 272 -30.19 -13.39 83.01
C GLU A 272 -30.17 -14.33 84.22
N TYR A 273 -29.33 -15.38 84.17
CA TYR A 273 -29.16 -16.32 85.28
C TYR A 273 -28.70 -15.61 86.58
N LEU A 274 -27.69 -14.74 86.50
CA LEU A 274 -27.20 -14.00 87.65
C LEU A 274 -28.24 -13.00 88.19
N LEU A 275 -29.03 -12.37 87.30
CA LEU A 275 -30.12 -11.48 87.71
C LEU A 275 -31.21 -12.25 88.49
N VAL A 276 -31.58 -13.44 88.03
CA VAL A 276 -32.54 -14.31 88.73
C VAL A 276 -32.01 -14.72 90.09
N GLN A 277 -30.77 -15.21 90.18
CA GLN A 277 -30.16 -15.55 91.46
C GLN A 277 -30.11 -14.36 92.43
N ALA A 278 -29.70 -13.19 91.95
CA ALA A 278 -29.65 -11.98 92.77
C ALA A 278 -31.05 -11.60 93.29
N ALA A 279 -32.10 -11.78 92.50
CA ALA A 279 -33.47 -11.57 92.90
C ALA A 279 -33.93 -12.59 93.97
N GLU A 280 -33.60 -13.87 93.80
CA GLU A 280 -33.90 -14.94 94.77
C GLU A 280 -33.22 -14.71 96.13
N TRP A 281 -31.91 -14.43 96.12
CA TRP A 281 -31.16 -14.12 97.35
C TRP A 281 -31.70 -12.88 98.06
N LYS A 282 -32.08 -11.85 97.29
CA LYS A 282 -32.71 -10.64 97.85
C LYS A 282 -34.04 -10.95 98.52
N LEU A 283 -34.88 -11.81 97.90
CA LEU A 283 -36.15 -12.23 98.47
C LEU A 283 -35.95 -13.04 99.76
N GLN A 284 -35.01 -14.00 99.76
CA GLN A 284 -34.70 -14.79 100.96
C GLN A 284 -34.18 -13.92 102.11
N ALA A 285 -33.29 -12.96 101.82
CA ALA A 285 -32.79 -12.02 102.82
C ALA A 285 -33.92 -11.14 103.39
N GLN A 286 -34.89 -10.75 102.56
CA GLN A 286 -36.07 -10.02 103.02
C GLN A 286 -36.94 -10.89 103.94
N THR A 287 -37.22 -12.14 103.57
CA THR A 287 -38.01 -13.06 104.41
C THR A 287 -37.34 -13.31 105.76
N LEU A 288 -36.03 -13.53 105.80
CA LEU A 288 -35.29 -13.71 107.05
C LEU A 288 -35.34 -12.45 107.92
N ARG A 289 -35.21 -11.26 107.31
CA ARG A 289 -35.35 -10.00 108.04
C ARG A 289 -36.75 -9.83 108.63
N GLU A 290 -37.80 -10.18 107.89
CA GLU A 290 -39.18 -10.17 108.38
C GLU A 290 -39.41 -11.17 109.52
N GLN A 291 -38.79 -12.35 109.46
CA GLN A 291 -38.83 -13.31 110.56
C GLN A 291 -38.07 -12.80 111.79
N GLU A 292 -36.89 -12.19 111.59
CA GLU A 292 -36.10 -11.58 112.66
C GLU A 292 -36.90 -10.49 113.38
N THR A 293 -37.57 -9.58 112.64
CA THR A 293 -38.37 -8.52 113.26
C THR A 293 -39.54 -9.08 114.07
N VAL A 294 -40.19 -10.16 113.59
CA VAL A 294 -41.26 -10.84 114.34
C VAL A 294 -40.72 -11.50 115.60
N MET A 295 -39.57 -12.20 115.54
CA MET A 295 -38.97 -12.83 116.71
C MET A 295 -38.49 -11.80 117.74
N GLN A 296 -37.90 -10.70 117.29
CA GLN A 296 -37.54 -9.58 118.16
C GLN A 296 -38.76 -9.01 118.88
N ALA A 297 -39.88 -8.83 118.17
CA ALA A 297 -41.14 -8.39 118.78
C ALA A 297 -41.67 -9.39 119.81
N GLN A 298 -41.57 -10.71 119.54
CA GLN A 298 -41.95 -11.74 120.51
C GLN A 298 -41.04 -11.74 121.75
N LEU A 299 -39.73 -11.62 121.58
CA LEU A 299 -38.79 -11.53 122.69
C LEU A 299 -39.07 -10.29 123.56
N ALA A 300 -39.34 -9.14 122.95
CA ALA A 300 -39.73 -7.94 123.66
C ALA A 300 -41.04 -8.13 124.46
N LEU A 301 -42.03 -8.80 123.86
CA LEU A 301 -43.28 -9.14 124.54
C LEU A 301 -43.06 -10.07 125.74
N TYR A 302 -42.25 -11.13 125.59
CA TYR A 302 -41.96 -12.04 126.70
C TYR A 302 -41.12 -11.39 127.79
N ALA A 303 -40.17 -10.51 127.44
CA ALA A 303 -39.42 -9.72 128.42
C ALA A 303 -40.37 -8.83 129.23
N GLN A 304 -41.30 -8.11 128.57
CA GLN A 304 -42.32 -7.32 129.24
C GLN A 304 -43.20 -8.19 130.15
N LYS A 305 -43.62 -9.37 129.71
CA LYS A 305 -44.39 -10.31 130.53
C LYS A 305 -43.60 -10.78 131.75
N PHE A 306 -42.31 -11.05 131.60
CA PHE A 306 -41.44 -11.44 132.69
C PHE A 306 -41.28 -10.31 133.72
N ASP A 307 -41.12 -9.06 133.27
CA ASP A 307 -41.09 -7.88 134.13
C ASP A 307 -42.42 -7.71 134.90
N GLU A 308 -43.57 -7.93 134.23
CA GLU A 308 -44.90 -7.94 134.87
C GLU A 308 -45.01 -9.04 135.95
N PHE A 309 -44.49 -10.25 135.69
CA PHE A 309 -44.45 -11.33 136.66
C PHE A 309 -43.54 -11.01 137.83
N GLN A 310 -42.34 -10.50 137.59
CA GLN A 310 -41.40 -10.10 138.64
C GLN A 310 -42.00 -9.00 139.51
N ALA A 311 -42.65 -8.00 138.90
CA ALA A 311 -43.35 -6.94 139.64
C ALA A 311 -44.48 -7.51 140.51
N THR A 312 -45.23 -8.49 140.00
CA THR A 312 -46.30 -9.17 140.76
C THR A 312 -45.76 -10.03 141.89
N LEU A 313 -44.66 -10.75 141.66
CA LEU A 313 -44.00 -11.59 142.65
C LEU A 313 -43.38 -10.74 143.77
N ALA A 314 -42.75 -9.62 143.43
CA ALA A 314 -42.26 -8.64 144.40
C ALA A 314 -43.39 -8.14 145.30
N LYS A 315 -44.52 -7.72 144.72
CA LYS A 315 -45.72 -7.32 145.48
C LYS A 315 -46.24 -8.45 146.38
N SER A 316 -46.28 -9.67 145.88
CA SER A 316 -46.70 -10.85 146.67
C SER A 316 -45.76 -11.10 147.85
N ASN A 317 -44.45 -11.01 147.64
CA ASN A 317 -43.45 -11.21 148.69
C ASN A 317 -43.53 -10.10 149.75
N GLU A 318 -43.76 -8.84 149.35
CA GLU A 318 -44.04 -7.73 150.28
C GLU A 318 -45.29 -7.98 151.14
N ILE A 319 -46.35 -8.52 150.54
CA ILE A 319 -47.58 -8.91 151.25
C ILE A 319 -47.27 -10.05 152.23
N TYR A 320 -46.52 -11.08 151.81
CA TYR A 320 -46.13 -12.20 152.67
C TYR A 320 -45.30 -11.74 153.88
N VAL A 321 -44.30 -10.87 153.67
CA VAL A 321 -43.47 -10.31 154.74
C VAL A 321 -44.33 -9.51 155.73
N ARG A 322 -45.29 -8.72 155.24
CA ARG A 322 -46.26 -8.01 156.09
C ARG A 322 -47.11 -8.99 156.91
N PHE A 323 -47.69 -10.00 156.27
CA PHE A 323 -48.49 -11.02 156.96
C PHE A 323 -47.68 -11.78 158.01
N LYS A 324 -46.44 -12.17 157.70
CA LYS A 324 -45.55 -12.84 158.66
C LYS A 324 -45.29 -11.96 159.87
N LYS A 325 -45.01 -10.68 159.66
CA LYS A 325 -44.84 -9.71 160.75
C LYS A 325 -46.11 -9.54 161.60
N GLU A 326 -47.28 -9.53 160.97
CA GLU A 326 -48.56 -9.51 161.68
C GLU A 326 -48.79 -10.79 162.49
N MET A 327 -48.46 -11.96 161.93
CA MET A 327 -48.56 -13.26 162.60
C MET A 327 -47.62 -13.36 163.80
N ASP A 328 -46.37 -12.90 163.67
CA ASP A 328 -45.42 -12.82 164.78
C ASP A 328 -45.94 -11.88 165.89
N ASN A 329 -46.49 -10.72 165.51
CA ASN A 329 -47.16 -9.81 166.46
C ASN A 329 -48.35 -10.47 167.17
N VAL A 330 -49.18 -11.24 166.44
CA VAL A 330 -50.29 -11.99 167.04
C VAL A 330 -49.76 -13.08 167.96
N GLY A 331 -48.69 -13.79 167.58
CA GLY A 331 -48.02 -14.78 168.41
C GLY A 331 -47.45 -14.18 169.70
N ASP A 332 -46.86 -12.99 169.64
CA ASP A 332 -46.36 -12.28 170.82
C ASP A 332 -47.51 -11.80 171.73
N LYS A 333 -48.59 -11.28 171.14
CA LYS A 333 -49.82 -10.94 171.88
C LYS A 333 -50.43 -12.18 172.55
N MET A 334 -50.47 -13.32 171.84
CA MET A 334 -50.95 -14.60 172.35
C MET A 334 -50.13 -15.05 173.56
N LYS A 335 -48.80 -15.07 173.46
CA LYS A 335 -47.90 -15.39 174.59
C LYS A 335 -48.09 -14.44 175.77
N LYS A 336 -48.30 -13.14 175.51
CA LYS A 336 -48.58 -12.16 176.57
C LYS A 336 -49.89 -12.47 177.28
N MET A 337 -50.97 -12.72 176.52
CA MET A 337 -52.27 -13.13 177.05
C MET A 337 -52.19 -14.44 177.84
N GLU A 338 -51.40 -15.41 177.38
CA GLU A 338 -51.21 -16.69 178.07
C GLU A 338 -50.45 -16.52 179.39
N LYS A 339 -49.44 -15.63 179.45
CA LYS A 339 -48.77 -15.24 180.70
C LYS A 339 -49.74 -14.55 181.66
N GLU A 340 -50.56 -13.62 181.16
CA GLU A 340 -51.58 -12.95 181.96
C GLU A 340 -52.63 -13.96 182.46
N SER A 341 -53.09 -14.88 181.61
CA SER A 341 -54.02 -15.96 181.97
C SER A 341 -53.44 -16.90 183.03
N ASN A 342 -52.19 -17.34 182.87
CA ASN A 342 -51.48 -18.15 183.87
C ASN A 342 -51.30 -17.39 185.18
N LEU A 343 -50.96 -16.10 185.14
CA LEU A 343 -50.87 -15.27 186.34
C LEU A 343 -52.22 -15.20 187.06
N TRP A 344 -53.32 -14.98 186.33
CA TRP A 344 -54.66 -15.00 186.90
C TRP A 344 -55.04 -16.37 187.45
N LYS A 345 -54.63 -17.46 186.79
CA LYS A 345 -54.80 -18.82 187.28
C LYS A 345 -54.04 -19.05 188.58
N THR A 346 -52.77 -18.67 188.66
CA THR A 346 -51.96 -18.76 189.89
C THR A 346 -52.54 -17.88 191.00
N ARG A 347 -53.03 -16.67 190.69
CA ARG A 347 -53.73 -15.83 191.67
C ARG A 347 -55.02 -16.48 192.17
N PHE A 348 -55.78 -17.09 191.28
CA PHE A 348 -57.00 -17.82 191.63
C PHE A 348 -56.69 -19.05 192.49
N GLU A 349 -55.68 -19.84 192.11
CA GLU A 349 -55.18 -20.98 192.89
C GLU A 349 -54.67 -20.51 194.27
N ASN A 350 -53.95 -19.40 194.34
CA ASN A 350 -53.49 -18.81 195.61
C ASN A 350 -54.64 -18.28 196.47
N CYS A 351 -55.65 -17.62 195.89
CA CYS A 351 -56.85 -17.23 196.63
C CYS A 351 -57.64 -18.44 197.11
N ASN A 352 -57.82 -19.48 196.29
CA ASN A 352 -58.44 -20.73 196.71
C ASN A 352 -57.62 -21.41 197.80
N LYS A 353 -56.29 -21.39 197.72
CA LYS A 353 -55.40 -21.91 198.75
C LYS A 353 -55.55 -21.13 200.05
N ALA A 354 -55.50 -19.80 200.02
CA ALA A 354 -55.77 -18.95 201.18
C ALA A 354 -57.18 -19.16 201.76
N LEU A 355 -58.18 -19.39 200.91
CA LEU A 355 -59.53 -19.75 201.34
C LEU A 355 -59.56 -21.13 202.01
N THR A 356 -58.78 -22.09 201.51
CA THR A 356 -58.64 -23.43 202.09
C THR A 356 -57.90 -23.38 203.43
N ASP A 357 -56.82 -22.60 203.52
CA ASP A 357 -56.05 -22.37 204.75
C ASP A 357 -56.93 -21.67 205.82
N MET A 358 -57.76 -20.68 205.44
CA MET A 358 -58.76 -20.08 206.34
C MET A 358 -59.85 -21.06 206.80
N ILE A 359 -60.18 -22.08 206.00
CA ILE A 359 -61.11 -23.15 206.40
C ILE A 359 -60.42 -24.13 207.36
N GLU A 360 -59.11 -24.37 207.21
CA GLU A 360 -58.31 -25.22 208.10
C GLU A 360 -58.04 -24.57 209.47
N GLU A 361 -57.96 -23.24 209.58
CA GLU A 361 -57.81 -22.52 210.86
C GLU A 361 -59.09 -22.46 211.74
N VAL A 362 -60.24 -22.96 211.25
CA VAL A 362 -61.52 -23.03 211.99
C VAL A 362 -61.79 -24.44 212.57
N ARG A 363 -60.74 -25.26 212.72
CA ARG A 363 -60.83 -26.62 213.29
C ARG A 363 -59.75 -26.88 214.33
#